data_AF-A0A0W1KNX9-F1
#
_entry.id   AF-A0A0W1KNX9-F1
#
_cell.length_a   1.000
_cell.length_b   1.000
_cell.length_c   1.000
_cell.angle_alpha   90.00
_cell.angle_beta   90.00
_cell.angle_gamma   90.00
#
_symmetry.space_group_name_H-M   'P 1'
#
loop_
_entity.id
_entity.type
_entity.pdbx_description
1 polymer ?
#
loop_
_entity_poly.entity_id
_entity_poly.type
_entity_poly.pdbx_seq_one_letter_code
_entity_poly.pdbx_strand_id
1 'polypeptide(L)'
;MKTWYVVVSILLFCSAYFSVFALAKSSKTFSAGVIAQEQHFPIKELKLGNYARCTVISAQKEDAFYSACYLKREQKSNWIAESAGARCEIKCESYADSNGNISEHYFTTLK
;
A
#
# COMPACT_ATOMS: atom_id res chain seq x y z
N MET A 1 -52.31 -1.16 31.76
CA MET A 1 -51.12 -1.99 31.47
C MET A 1 -50.93 -2.34 29.99
N LYS A 2 -51.97 -2.54 29.16
CA LYS A 2 -51.81 -2.94 27.74
C LYS A 2 -51.16 -1.89 26.80
N THR A 3 -51.40 -0.61 27.01
CA THR A 3 -50.92 0.47 26.12
C THR A 3 -49.41 0.71 26.20
N TRP A 4 -48.78 0.44 27.34
CA TRP A 4 -47.35 0.67 27.54
C TRP A 4 -46.47 -0.33 26.77
N TYR A 5 -46.90 -1.60 26.71
CA TYR A 5 -46.21 -2.64 25.92
C TYR A 5 -46.23 -2.36 24.42
N VAL A 6 -47.33 -1.80 23.91
CA VAL A 6 -47.44 -1.45 22.47
C VAL A 6 -46.44 -0.35 22.11
N VAL A 7 -46.32 0.68 22.95
CA VAL A 7 -45.36 1.77 22.73
C VAL A 7 -43.92 1.27 22.78
N VAL A 8 -43.59 0.41 23.76
CA VAL A 8 -42.24 -0.17 23.89
C VAL A 8 -41.90 -1.10 22.71
N SER A 9 -42.85 -1.90 22.24
CA SER A 9 -42.64 -2.76 21.05
C SER A 9 -42.44 -1.95 19.77
N ILE A 10 -43.16 -0.85 19.59
CA ILE A 10 -42.98 0.03 18.41
C ILE A 10 -41.60 0.69 18.45
N LEU A 11 -41.15 1.18 19.62
CA LEU A 11 -39.82 1.77 19.78
C LEU A 11 -38.69 0.78 19.49
N LEU A 12 -38.82 -0.46 19.95
CA LEU A 12 -37.85 -1.52 19.67
C LEU A 12 -37.79 -1.84 18.17
N PHE A 13 -38.94 -1.94 17.50
CA PHE A 13 -38.99 -2.17 16.05
C PHE A 13 -38.36 -1.03 15.25
N CYS A 14 -38.62 0.23 15.64
CA CYS A 14 -37.99 1.38 15.00
C CYS A 14 -36.46 1.37 15.19
N SER A 15 -35.96 1.08 16.40
CA SER A 15 -34.51 1.01 16.65
C SER A 15 -33.80 -0.07 15.82
N ALA A 16 -34.44 -1.23 15.65
CA ALA A 16 -33.92 -2.31 14.82
C ALA A 16 -33.96 -1.97 13.33
N TYR A 17 -34.96 -1.21 12.89
CA TYR A 17 -35.05 -0.76 11.49
C TYR A 17 -33.96 0.28 11.16
N PHE A 18 -33.73 1.25 12.05
CA PHE A 18 -32.69 2.27 11.86
C PHE A 18 -31.27 1.70 11.88
N SER A 19 -31.00 0.63 12.66
CA SER A 19 -29.67 0.01 12.71
C SER A 19 -29.30 -0.73 11.42
N VAL A 20 -30.27 -1.26 10.66
CA VAL A 20 -30.04 -1.92 9.37
C VAL A 20 -29.72 -0.91 8.27
N PHE A 21 -30.30 0.30 8.32
CA PHE A 21 -30.03 1.36 7.33
C PHE A 21 -28.71 2.12 7.60
N ALA A 22 -28.22 2.14 8.84
CA ALA A 22 -26.96 2.77 9.20
C ALA A 22 -25.72 2.00 8.70
N LEU A 23 -25.88 0.80 8.16
CA LEU A 23 -24.80 0.01 7.56
C LEU A 23 -24.48 0.45 6.12
N ALA A 24 -24.48 1.76 5.86
CA ALA A 24 -23.98 2.32 4.62
C ALA A 24 -22.44 2.23 4.63
N LYS A 25 -21.93 1.19 3.97
CA LYS A 25 -20.49 0.95 3.79
C LYS A 25 -19.89 2.12 3.01
N SER A 26 -19.30 3.09 3.72
CA SER A 26 -18.60 4.23 3.12
C SER A 26 -17.32 3.74 2.44
N SER A 27 -17.40 3.38 1.17
CA SER A 27 -16.22 3.13 0.34
C SER A 27 -15.73 4.48 -0.20
N LYS A 28 -14.69 5.04 0.41
CA LYS A 28 -14.02 6.22 -0.14
C LYS A 28 -13.25 5.78 -1.39
N THR A 29 -13.74 6.15 -2.56
CA THR A 29 -13.01 5.97 -3.83
C THR A 29 -11.96 7.06 -3.95
N PHE A 30 -10.68 6.66 -4.05
CA PHE A 30 -9.56 7.56 -4.34
C PHE A 30 -9.36 7.62 -5.85
N SER A 31 -9.31 8.82 -6.41
CA SER A 31 -8.93 9.07 -7.79
C SER A 31 -7.65 9.90 -7.78
N ALA A 32 -6.59 9.38 -8.41
CA ALA A 32 -5.36 10.10 -8.66
C ALA A 32 -5.13 10.19 -10.17
N GLY A 33 -4.93 11.40 -10.67
CA GLY A 33 -4.38 11.62 -12.00
C GLY A 33 -2.86 11.53 -11.94
N VAL A 34 -2.25 10.76 -12.84
CA VAL A 34 -0.80 10.74 -13.04
C VAL A 34 -0.47 11.51 -14.31
N ILE A 35 0.41 12.51 -14.19
CA ILE A 35 1.03 13.16 -15.35
C ILE A 35 2.31 12.37 -15.61
N ALA A 36 2.37 11.69 -16.76
CA ALA A 36 3.60 11.01 -17.16
C ALA A 36 4.66 12.07 -17.47
N GLN A 37 5.63 12.24 -16.58
CA GLN A 37 6.75 13.14 -16.79
C GLN A 37 7.77 12.47 -17.71
N GLU A 38 8.23 13.19 -18.72
CA GLU A 38 9.23 12.69 -19.67
C GLU A 38 10.51 12.31 -18.93
N GLN A 39 10.92 11.06 -19.09
CA GLN A 39 11.99 10.49 -18.27
C GLN A 39 13.34 10.76 -18.92
N HIS A 40 14.07 11.75 -18.37
CA HIS A 40 15.36 12.18 -18.91
C HIS A 40 16.51 11.21 -18.61
N PHE A 41 16.47 10.55 -17.45
CA PHE A 41 17.48 9.58 -17.07
C PHE A 41 17.12 8.16 -17.50
N PRO A 42 18.08 7.35 -17.97
CA PRO A 42 17.84 5.97 -18.31
C PRO A 42 17.40 5.19 -17.06
N ILE A 43 16.42 4.31 -17.23
CA ILE A 43 15.98 3.40 -16.17
C ILE A 43 17.02 2.31 -15.97
N LYS A 44 17.47 2.15 -14.73
CA LYS A 44 18.31 1.04 -14.27
C LYS A 44 17.50 0.14 -13.37
N GLU A 45 17.42 -1.14 -13.73
CA GLU A 45 16.71 -2.14 -12.96
C GLU A 45 17.67 -2.93 -12.06
N LEU A 46 17.21 -3.18 -10.82
CA LEU A 46 17.85 -4.07 -9.86
C LEU A 46 16.84 -5.14 -9.44
N LYS A 47 17.15 -6.40 -9.74
CA LYS A 47 16.35 -7.55 -9.30
C LYS A 47 16.62 -7.79 -7.82
N LEU A 48 15.61 -7.62 -6.98
CA LEU A 48 15.73 -7.80 -5.53
C LEU A 48 15.50 -9.27 -5.17
N GLY A 49 14.50 -9.91 -5.77
CA GLY A 49 14.17 -11.31 -5.52
C GLY A 49 12.85 -11.49 -4.78
N ASN A 50 12.69 -12.66 -4.15
CA ASN A 50 11.45 -13.08 -3.52
C ASN A 50 11.35 -12.61 -2.06
N TYR A 51 10.49 -11.63 -1.80
CA TYR A 51 10.30 -11.04 -0.47
C TYR A 51 8.83 -10.78 -0.16
N ALA A 52 8.49 -10.82 1.13
CA ALA A 52 7.15 -10.51 1.60
C ALA A 52 6.81 -9.03 1.32
N ARG A 53 7.78 -8.14 1.60
CA ARG A 53 7.66 -6.70 1.41
C ARG A 53 9.02 -6.10 1.06
N CYS A 54 9.03 -5.11 0.17
CA CYS A 54 10.18 -4.22 -0.03
C CYS A 54 9.71 -2.76 0.09
N THR A 55 10.59 -1.88 0.54
CA THR A 55 10.29 -0.45 0.69
C THR A 55 11.55 0.37 0.45
N VAL A 56 11.42 1.48 -0.29
CA VAL A 56 12.50 2.46 -0.44
C VAL A 56 12.60 3.23 0.88
N ILE A 57 13.76 3.16 1.52
CA ILE A 57 14.00 3.82 2.81
C ILE A 57 14.77 5.13 2.65
N SER A 58 15.52 5.28 1.55
CA SER A 58 16.26 6.49 1.22
C SER A 58 16.40 6.62 -0.29
N ALA A 59 16.43 7.86 -0.78
CA ALA A 59 16.67 8.17 -2.19
C ALA A 59 17.54 9.42 -2.31
N GLN A 60 18.72 9.27 -2.87
CA GLN A 60 19.58 10.39 -3.26
C GLN A 60 19.32 10.73 -4.72
N LYS A 61 18.70 11.89 -4.96
CA LYS A 61 18.37 12.36 -6.29
C LYS A 61 19.56 13.10 -6.91
N GLU A 62 19.83 12.82 -8.19
CA GLU A 62 20.74 13.65 -8.98
C GLU A 62 20.09 14.97 -9.40
N ASP A 63 18.78 14.95 -9.66
CA ASP A 63 17.98 16.10 -10.07
C ASP A 63 16.63 16.13 -9.32
N ALA A 64 16.08 17.32 -9.10
CA ALA A 64 14.84 17.47 -8.35
C ALA A 64 13.60 16.93 -9.08
N PHE A 65 13.61 16.96 -10.42
CA PHE A 65 12.43 16.80 -11.26
C PHE A 65 12.42 15.50 -12.07
N TYR A 66 13.58 15.01 -12.49
CA TYR A 66 13.69 13.83 -13.35
C TYR A 66 14.22 12.58 -12.63
N SER A 67 14.56 12.71 -11.34
CA SER A 67 15.04 11.58 -10.53
C SER A 67 13.91 10.84 -9.81
N ALA A 68 13.88 9.52 -9.96
CA ALA A 68 12.87 8.67 -9.35
C ALA A 68 13.40 7.28 -8.96
N CYS A 69 12.77 6.71 -7.94
CA CYS A 69 12.94 5.34 -7.48
C CYS A 69 11.57 4.66 -7.52
N TYR A 70 11.46 3.53 -8.21
CA TYR A 70 10.23 2.75 -8.25
C TYR A 70 10.48 1.35 -7.69
N LEU A 71 9.50 0.82 -6.94
CA LEU A 71 9.46 -0.57 -6.56
C LEU A 71 8.26 -1.21 -7.22
N LYS A 72 8.51 -2.28 -7.95
CA LYS A 72 7.50 -3.02 -8.69
C LYS A 72 7.61 -4.51 -8.40
N ARG A 73 6.46 -5.19 -8.46
CA ARG A 73 6.36 -6.65 -8.31
C ARG A 73 6.12 -7.23 -9.68
N GLU A 74 7.13 -7.85 -10.28
CA GLU A 74 7.07 -8.34 -11.66
C GLU A 74 6.22 -9.63 -11.76
N GLN A 75 6.06 -10.36 -10.64
CA GLN A 75 5.21 -11.55 -10.51
C GLN A 75 4.68 -11.66 -9.06
N LYS A 76 3.97 -12.75 -8.71
CA LYS A 76 3.37 -12.94 -7.36
C LYS A 76 4.34 -12.69 -6.19
N SER A 77 5.65 -12.82 -6.40
CA SER A 77 6.61 -12.68 -5.31
C SER A 77 7.94 -12.00 -5.66
N ASN A 78 8.28 -11.80 -6.94
CA ASN A 78 9.57 -11.21 -7.31
C ASN A 78 9.51 -9.68 -7.32
N TRP A 79 10.37 -9.04 -6.53
CA TRP A 79 10.52 -7.60 -6.46
C TRP A 79 11.64 -7.09 -7.37
N ILE A 80 11.38 -5.96 -8.00
CA ILE A 80 12.34 -5.21 -8.80
C ILE A 80 12.33 -3.75 -8.33
N ALA A 81 13.51 -3.19 -8.20
CA ALA A 81 13.70 -1.76 -8.05
C ALA A 81 14.13 -1.14 -9.38
N GLU A 82 13.50 -0.04 -9.76
CA GLU A 82 13.95 0.83 -10.84
C GLU A 82 14.50 2.12 -10.26
N SER A 83 15.57 2.59 -10.86
CA SER A 83 16.14 3.89 -10.56
C SER A 83 16.36 4.67 -11.84
N ALA A 84 15.98 5.94 -11.85
CA ALA A 84 16.28 6.88 -12.92
C ALA A 84 16.90 8.12 -12.28
N GLY A 85 18.17 8.39 -12.56
CA GLY A 85 18.89 9.56 -12.01
C GLY A 85 18.89 9.60 -10.48
N ALA A 86 18.74 8.47 -9.80
CA ALA A 86 18.70 8.39 -8.35
C ALA A 86 19.55 7.22 -7.85
N ARG A 87 20.00 7.30 -6.59
CA ARG A 87 20.53 6.17 -5.84
C ARG A 87 19.57 5.86 -4.70
N CYS A 88 18.92 4.70 -4.76
CA CYS A 88 17.85 4.30 -3.86
C CYS A 88 18.37 3.24 -2.91
N GLU A 89 18.13 3.41 -1.61
CA GLU A 89 18.32 2.37 -0.61
C GLU A 89 16.99 1.69 -0.34
N ILE A 90 16.99 0.37 -0.41
CA ILE A 90 15.78 -0.44 -0.30
C ILE A 90 15.97 -1.44 0.83
N LYS A 91 14.96 -1.53 1.69
CA LYS A 91 14.84 -2.58 2.70
C LYS A 91 13.80 -3.59 2.23
N CYS A 92 14.15 -4.88 2.27
CA CYS A 92 13.25 -5.99 2.00
C CYS A 92 13.15 -6.91 3.21
N GLU A 93 11.94 -7.38 3.49
CA GLU A 93 11.61 -8.28 4.59
C GLU A 93 11.27 -9.66 4.01
N SER A 94 11.91 -10.71 4.53
CA SER A 94 11.61 -12.10 4.13
C SER A 94 10.23 -12.52 4.59
N TYR A 95 9.74 -13.63 4.03
CA TYR A 95 8.63 -14.35 4.66
C TYR A 95 9.08 -14.86 6.04
N ALA A 96 8.12 -15.01 6.95
CA ALA A 96 8.37 -15.59 8.26
C ALA A 96 8.86 -17.04 8.08
N ASP A 97 9.93 -17.39 8.80
CA ASP A 97 10.41 -18.77 8.87
C ASP A 97 9.45 -19.67 9.69
N SER A 98 9.77 -20.95 9.84
CA SER A 98 8.97 -21.89 10.64
C SER A 98 8.82 -21.50 12.12
N ASN A 99 9.69 -20.61 12.59
CA ASN A 99 9.72 -20.10 13.96
C ASN A 99 9.10 -18.69 14.07
N GLY A 100 8.58 -18.14 12.96
CA GLY A 100 7.98 -16.81 12.91
C GLY A 100 8.97 -15.65 12.73
N ASN A 101 10.27 -15.91 12.53
CA ASN A 101 11.27 -14.85 12.38
C ASN A 101 11.25 -14.25 10.98
N ILE A 102 11.42 -12.92 10.92
CA ILE A 102 11.54 -12.16 9.68
C ILE A 102 12.97 -11.64 9.58
N SER A 103 13.61 -11.85 8.43
CA SER A 103 14.94 -11.32 8.13
C SER A 103 14.83 -10.07 7.27
N GLU A 104 15.69 -9.09 7.54
CA GLU A 104 15.79 -7.85 6.75
C GLU A 104 17.01 -7.90 5.84
N HIS A 105 16.85 -7.43 4.61
CA HIS A 105 17.89 -7.36 3.59
C HIS A 105 17.92 -5.96 2.98
N TYR A 106 19.12 -5.44 2.78
CA TYR A 106 19.33 -4.07 2.29
C TYR A 106 19.98 -4.09 0.91
N PHE A 107 19.45 -3.26 0.01
CA PHE A 107 19.90 -3.15 -1.37
C PHE A 107 20.12 -1.69 -1.73
N THR A 108 20.98 -1.45 -2.72
CA THR A 108 21.24 -0.12 -3.25
C THR A 108 21.22 -0.16 -4.76
N THR A 109 20.38 0.68 -5.39
CA THR A 109 20.38 0.82 -6.85
C THR A 109 21.63 1.56 -7.31
N LEU A 110 22.09 1.22 -8.51
CA LEU A 110 23.18 1.97 -9.15
C LEU A 110 22.63 3.27 -9.73
N LYS A 111 23.42 4.33 -9.61
CA LYS A 111 23.19 5.62 -10.29
C LYS A 111 23.40 5.43 -11.79
#